data_AF-A0A2V9TL22-F1
#
_entry.id   AF-A0A2V9TL22-F1
#
_cell.length_a   1.000
_cell.length_b   1.000
_cell.length_c   1.000
_cell.angle_alpha   90.00
_cell.angle_beta   90.00
_cell.angle_gamma   90.00
#
_symmetry.space_group_name_H-M   'P 1'
#
loop_
_entity.id
_entity.type
_entity.pdbx_description
1 polymer ?
#
loop_
_entity_poly.entity_id
_entity_poly.type
_entity_poly.pdbx_seq_one_letter_code
_entity_poly.pdbx_strand_id
1 'polypeptide(L)' 'TKGEKGTGLGLWVTSGIVEKHGGWIRVRSSTQSGRSGTCFAVFFPDLKVSAMRDTAVALDKSA' A
#
# COMPACT_ATOMS: atom_id res chain seq x y z
N THR A 1 -3.04 -11.46 -26.58
CA THR A 1 -2.39 -12.22 -25.50
C THR A 1 -3.17 -12.26 -24.19
N LYS A 2 -4.48 -11.95 -24.16
CA LYS A 2 -5.31 -12.40 -23.03
C LYS A 2 -6.73 -12.66 -23.49
N GLY A 3 -7.02 -13.94 -23.74
CA GLY A 3 -8.38 -14.44 -23.66
C GLY A 3 -8.78 -14.48 -22.19
N GLU A 4 -10.06 -14.26 -21.94
CA GLU A 4 -10.73 -14.16 -20.64
C GLU A 4 -10.67 -12.80 -19.92
N LYS A 5 -11.87 -12.32 -19.60
CA LYS A 5 -12.15 -11.18 -18.74
C LYS A 5 -11.60 -11.51 -17.35
N GLY A 6 -10.62 -10.75 -16.87
CA GLY A 6 -9.99 -11.00 -15.57
C GLY A 6 -11.00 -10.99 -14.42
N THR A 7 -10.75 -11.78 -13.38
CA THR A 7 -11.64 -11.98 -12.22
C THR A 7 -11.80 -10.75 -11.32
N GLY A 8 -11.10 -9.65 -11.61
CA GLY A 8 -11.12 -8.42 -10.80
C GLY A 8 -10.34 -8.49 -9.48
N LEU A 9 -9.70 -9.62 -9.17
CA LEU A 9 -9.02 -9.83 -7.88
C LEU A 9 -7.67 -9.11 -7.75
N GLY A 10 -7.09 -8.61 -8.85
CA GLY A 10 -5.72 -8.09 -8.86
C GLY A 10 -5.47 -6.97 -7.84
N LEU A 11 -6.35 -5.97 -7.76
CA LEU A 11 -6.16 -4.85 -6.82
C LEU A 11 -6.37 -5.29 -5.36
N TRP A 12 -7.28 -6.23 -5.13
CA TRP A 12 -7.53 -6.78 -3.79
C TRP A 12 -6.32 -7.57 -3.27
N VAL A 13 -5.74 -8.43 -4.13
CA VAL A 13 -4.49 -9.14 -3.81
C VAL A 13 -3.37 -8.16 -3.52
N THR A 14 -3.21 -7.12 -4.34
CA THR A 14 -2.19 -6.08 -4.12
C THR A 14 -2.40 -5.34 -2.80
N SER A 15 -3.65 -5.01 -2.41
CA SER A 15 -3.93 -4.38 -1.10
C SER A 15 -3.45 -5.25 0.04
N GLY A 16 -3.79 -6.54 0.03
CA GLY A 16 -3.36 -7.48 1.07
C GLY A 16 -1.84 -7.64 1.15
N ILE A 17 -1.14 -7.63 0.01
CA ILE A 17 0.34 -7.65 -0.01
C ILE A 17 0.90 -6.38 0.63
N VAL A 18 0.39 -5.20 0.25
CA VAL A 18 0.88 -3.92 0.77
C VAL A 18 0.65 -3.79 2.27
N GLU A 19 -0.56 -4.15 2.74
CA GLU A 19 -0.91 -4.15 4.16
C GLU A 19 -0.03 -5.11 4.98
N LYS A 20 0.26 -6.31 4.45
CA LYS A 20 1.16 -7.28 5.09
C LYS A 20 2.56 -6.73 5.33
N HIS A 21 3.01 -5.77 4.52
CA HIS A 21 4.31 -5.10 4.67
C HIS A 21 4.20 -3.77 5.43
N GLY A 22 3.10 -3.52 6.13
CA GLY A 22 2.85 -2.28 6.88
C GLY A 22 2.67 -1.04 6.00
N GLY A 23 2.49 -1.24 4.69
CA GLY A 23 2.27 -0.18 3.73
C GLY A 23 0.81 0.18 3.54
N TRP A 24 0.55 1.15 2.65
CA TRP A 24 -0.80 1.52 2.22
C TRP A 24 -0.81 2.02 0.77
N ILE A 25 -1.98 2.01 0.14
CA ILE A 25 -2.19 2.46 -1.24
C ILE A 25 -3.04 3.74 -1.25
N ARG A 26 -2.63 4.75 -2.02
CA ARG A 26 -3.43 5.95 -2.31
C ARG A 26 -3.84 5.94 -3.78
N VAL A 27 -5.12 6.19 -4.04
CA VAL A 27 -5.65 6.30 -5.39
C VAL A 27 -6.10 7.73 -5.67
N ARG A 28 -5.74 8.26 -6.83
CA ARG A 28 -6.26 9.51 -7.38
C ARG A 28 -6.76 9.24 -8.78
N SER A 29 -8.03 9.51 -9.05
CA SER A 29 -8.62 9.39 -10.38
C SER A 29 -9.33 10.68 -10.75
N SER A 30 -9.27 11.03 -12.03
CA SER A 30 -10.00 12.14 -12.62
C SER A 30 -10.63 11.66 -13.93
N THR A 31 -11.90 11.95 -14.10
CA THR A 31 -12.65 11.75 -15.35
C THR A 31 -12.89 13.06 -16.10
N GLN A 32 -12.27 14.16 -15.65
CA GLN A 32 -12.42 15.48 -16.27
C GLN A 32 -11.86 15.48 -17.70
N SER A 33 -12.64 16.01 -18.65
CA SER A 33 -12.21 16.16 -20.05
C SER A 33 -10.92 16.98 -20.14
N GLY A 34 -9.96 16.49 -20.94
CA GLY A 34 -8.62 17.10 -21.10
C GLY A 34 -7.68 16.92 -19.90
N ARG A 35 -8.15 16.33 -18.79
CA ARG A 35 -7.36 16.05 -17.56
C ARG A 35 -7.79 14.73 -16.91
N SER A 36 -7.94 13.69 -17.72
CA SER A 36 -8.35 12.36 -17.26
C SER A 36 -7.13 11.48 -16.93
N GLY A 37 -7.29 10.60 -15.96
CA GLY A 37 -6.26 9.65 -15.57
C GLY A 37 -6.46 9.08 -14.19
N THR A 38 -5.82 7.94 -13.92
CA THR A 38 -5.81 7.29 -12.60
C THR A 38 -4.38 7.00 -12.20
N CYS A 39 -4.01 7.40 -10.99
CA CYS A 39 -2.71 7.17 -10.38
C CYS A 39 -2.89 6.38 -9.08
N PHE A 40 -2.10 5.32 -8.95
CA PHE A 40 -1.97 4.53 -7.72
C PHE A 40 -0.57 4.78 -7.17
N ALA A 41 -0.49 5.21 -5.92
CA ALA A 41 0.76 5.38 -5.20
C ALA A 41 0.80 4.39 -4.04
N VAL A 42 1.91 3.66 -3.90
CA VAL A 42 2.14 2.69 -2.84
C VAL A 42 3.19 3.24 -1.89
N PHE A 43 2.92 3.18 -0.60
CA PHE A 43 3.78 3.68 0.45
C PHE A 43 4.16 2.53 1.37
N PHE A 44 5.43 2.49 1.78
CA PHE A 44 5.95 1.53 2.74
C PHE A 44 6.66 2.27 3.87
N PRO A 45 6.67 1.70 5.09
CA PRO A 45 7.46 2.25 6.18
C PRO A 45 8.95 2.18 5.83
N ASP A 46 9.69 3.23 6.18
CA ASP A 46 11.16 3.19 6.13
C ASP A 46 11.65 2.20 7.20
N LEU A 47 12.55 1.30 6.81
CA LEU A 47 13.18 0.31 7.68
C LEU A 47 13.80 0.95 8.93
N LYS A 48 14.34 2.16 8.79
CA LYS A 48 14.92 2.91 9.92
C LYS A 48 13.89 3.33 10.95
N VAL A 49 12.70 3.73 10.50
CA VAL A 49 11.60 4.18 11.38
C VAL A 49 10.90 2.99 12.02
N SER A 50 10.79 1.86 11.31
CA SER A 50 10.22 0.63 11.87
C SER A 50 11.10 0.09 13.01
N ALA A 51 12.42 -0.01 12.79
CA ALA A 51 13.35 -0.49 13.81
C ALA A 51 13.36 0.38 15.08
N MET A 52 13.23 1.71 14.94
CA MET A 52 13.11 2.62 16.08
C MET A 52 11.82 2.39 16.89
N ARG A 53 10.69 2.14 16.22
CA ARG A 53 9.41 1.82 16.89
C ARG A 53 9.48 0.51 17.66
N ASP A 54 10.06 -0.53 17.05
CA ASP A 54 10.19 -1.85 17.68
C ASP A 54 11.08 -1.78 18.93
N THR A 55 12.15 -0.98 18.87
CA THR A 55 13.05 -0.77 20.01
C THR A 55 12.38 0.04 21.13
N ALA A 56 11.65 1.10 20.80
CA ALA A 56 10.95 1.93 21.78
C ALA A 56 9.86 1.16 22.55
N VAL A 57 9.13 0.27 21.88
CA VAL A 57 8.12 -0.60 22.51
C VAL A 57 8.73 -1.66 23.44
N ALA A 58 9.98 -2.09 23.17
CA ALA A 58 10.67 -3.06 24.03
C ALA A 58 11.16 -2.44 25.35
N LEU A 59 11.52 -1.15 25.35
CA LEU A 59 12.01 -0.44 26.55
C LEU A 59 10.90 -0.17 27.58
N ASP A 60 9.66 -0.01 27.14
CA ASP A 60 8.49 0.25 28.01
C ASP A 60 8.03 -0.98 28.82
N LYS A 61 8.49 -2.18 28.47
CA LYS A 61 8.07 -3.45 29.12
C LYS A 61 8.93 -3.88 30.31
N SER A 62 9.86 -3.03 30.77
CA SER A 62 10.82 -3.35 31.84
C SER A 62 10.63 -2.53 33.13
N ALA A 63 9.48 -1.89 33.31
CA ALA A 63 9.11 -1.17 34.53
C ALA A 63 7.99 -1.90 35.29
#